data_AF-A0A1I3GQI2-F1
#
_entry.id   AF-A0A1I3GQI2-F1
#
_cell.length_a   1.000
_cell.length_b   1.000
_cell.length_c   1.000
_cell.angle_alpha   90.00
_cell.angle_beta   90.00
_cell.angle_gamma   90.00
#
_symmetry.space_group_name_H-M   'P 1'
#
loop_
_entity.id
_entity.type
_entity.pdbx_description
1 polymer ?
#
loop_
_entity_poly.entity_id
_entity_poly.type
_entity_poly.pdbx_seq_one_letter_code
_entity_poly.pdbx_strand_id
1 'polypeptide(L)'
;MSQLTEYIIALSNLYGIVHKDIVLEIYNDQNEDRVSMVDIEEYLGTPPEELEKAYIYPHQDYFVHEAILEMDEFDMMLNEKGDKPHYIPNKKELLKYVDEYYFEIEQRKRLKKKQSNSEFLI
;
A
#
# COMPACT_ATOMS: atom_id res chain seq x y z
N MET A 1 17.33 4.40 1.00
CA MET A 1 15.95 4.14 1.45
C MET A 1 15.91 3.97 2.96
N SER A 2 15.05 4.71 3.64
CA SER A 2 14.83 4.58 5.09
C SER A 2 13.82 3.46 5.40
N GLN A 3 13.77 2.99 6.65
CA GLN A 3 12.78 1.99 7.05
C GLN A 3 11.34 2.53 6.92
N LEU A 4 11.10 3.80 7.23
CA LEU A 4 9.77 4.40 7.05
C LEU A 4 9.35 4.40 5.57
N THR A 5 10.29 4.69 4.66
CA THR A 5 10.06 4.61 3.21
C THR A 5 9.67 3.18 2.79
N GLU A 6 10.36 2.15 3.29
CA GLU A 6 10.02 0.74 3.00
C GLU A 6 8.59 0.40 3.46
N TYR A 7 8.16 0.88 4.62
CA TYR A 7 6.80 0.66 5.12
C TYR A 7 5.76 1.36 4.26
N ILE A 8 5.99 2.62 3.88
CA ILE A 8 5.06 3.35 3.00
C ILE A 8 4.92 2.63 1.66
N ILE A 9 6.04 2.15 1.10
CA ILE A 9 6.03 1.38 -0.15
C ILE A 9 5.25 0.08 0.02
N ALA A 10 5.60 -0.73 1.02
CA ALA A 10 4.96 -2.00 1.26
C ALA A 10 3.45 -1.87 1.51
N LEU A 11 3.03 -0.88 2.30
CA LEU A 11 1.61 -0.65 2.62
C LEU A 11 0.83 -0.16 1.40
N SER A 12 1.42 0.73 0.60
CA SER A 12 0.79 1.22 -0.64
C SER A 12 0.69 0.12 -1.68
N ASN A 13 1.71 -0.74 -1.83
CA ASN A 13 1.66 -1.90 -2.72
C ASN A 13 0.64 -2.96 -2.25
N LEU A 14 0.46 -3.11 -0.94
CA LEU A 14 -0.50 -4.05 -0.36
C LEU A 14 -1.94 -3.57 -0.48
N TYR A 15 -2.21 -2.30 -0.19
CA TYR A 15 -3.58 -1.77 -0.10
C TYR A 15 -4.01 -0.91 -1.29
N GLY A 16 -3.09 -0.48 -2.14
CA GLY A 16 -3.29 0.54 -3.17
C GLY A 16 -3.36 1.96 -2.59
N ILE A 17 -4.22 2.17 -1.58
CA ILE A 17 -4.42 3.45 -0.86
C ILE A 17 -4.19 3.24 0.63
N VAL A 18 -3.29 4.02 1.23
CA VAL A 18 -3.03 3.96 2.69
C VAL A 18 -3.05 5.36 3.32
N HIS A 19 -3.81 5.50 4.41
CA HIS A 19 -3.90 6.75 5.18
C HIS A 19 -2.67 6.92 6.08
N LYS A 20 -2.24 8.16 6.31
CA LYS A 20 -1.11 8.47 7.20
C LYS A 20 -1.21 7.86 8.60
N ASP A 21 -2.41 7.80 9.18
CA ASP A 21 -2.63 7.20 10.51
C ASP A 21 -2.31 5.71 10.52
N ILE A 22 -2.65 5.00 9.44
CA ILE A 22 -2.39 3.56 9.32
C ILE A 22 -0.89 3.29 9.16
N VAL A 23 -0.18 4.14 8.42
CA VAL A 23 1.29 4.08 8.34
C VAL A 23 1.89 4.27 9.73
N LEU A 24 1.46 5.30 10.46
CA LEU A 24 1.95 5.59 11.80
C LEU A 24 1.69 4.44 12.77
N GLU A 25 0.46 3.92 12.80
CA GLU A 25 0.04 2.81 13.66
C GLU A 25 0.87 1.56 13.39
N ILE A 26 0.88 1.08 12.15
CA ILE A 26 1.56 -0.17 11.79
C ILE A 26 3.07 -0.06 11.98
N TYR A 27 3.67 1.07 11.60
CA TYR A 27 5.10 1.28 11.81
C TYR A 27 5.45 1.27 13.30
N ASN A 28 4.72 2.03 14.12
CA ASN A 28 5.04 2.16 15.54
C ASN A 28 4.71 0.92 16.37
N ASP A 29 3.81 0.06 15.90
CA ASP A 29 3.50 -1.22 16.54
C ASP A 29 4.53 -2.30 16.21
N GLN A 30 5.27 -2.16 15.09
CA GLN A 30 6.22 -3.16 14.61
C GLN A 30 7.70 -2.81 14.85
N ASN A 31 7.98 -1.61 15.37
CA ASN A 31 9.34 -1.10 15.56
C ASN A 31 9.50 -0.45 16.95
N GLU A 32 10.67 -0.64 17.56
CA GLU A 32 11.02 0.01 18.83
C GLU A 32 11.31 1.51 18.63
N ASP A 33 12.00 1.85 17.54
CA ASP A 33 12.27 3.22 17.13
C ASP A 33 11.03 3.82 16.46
N ARG A 34 10.22 4.52 17.25
CA ARG A 34 8.94 5.09 16.82
C ARG A 34 9.15 6.40 16.06
N VAL A 35 8.22 6.67 15.15
CA VAL A 35 8.08 7.97 14.47
C VAL A 35 6.85 8.71 14.98
N SER A 36 6.82 10.02 14.77
CA SER A 36 5.70 10.90 15.07
C SER A 36 4.82 11.13 13.83
N MET A 37 3.64 11.70 14.03
CA MET A 37 2.79 12.12 12.91
C MET A 37 3.48 13.17 12.03
N VAL A 38 4.31 14.04 12.62
CA VAL A 38 5.06 15.07 11.89
C VAL A 38 6.00 14.44 10.86
N ASP A 39 6.64 13.33 11.21
CA ASP A 39 7.53 12.60 10.29
C ASP A 39 6.75 12.03 9.10
N ILE A 40 5.51 11.56 9.32
CA ILE A 40 4.64 11.07 8.24
C ILE A 40 4.13 12.22 7.36
N GLU A 41 3.75 13.34 7.97
CA GLU A 41 3.27 14.52 7.25
C GLU A 41 4.37 15.17 6.41
N GLU A 42 5.64 15.09 6.84
CA GLU A 42 6.79 15.49 6.02
C GLU A 42 6.87 14.66 4.73
N TYR A 43 6.61 13.35 4.80
CA TYR A 43 6.55 12.48 3.62
C TYR A 43 5.38 12.81 2.67
N LEU A 44 4.26 13.31 3.20
CA LEU A 44 3.15 13.78 2.36
C LEU A 44 3.49 15.10 1.66
N GLY A 45 4.16 16.02 2.35
CA GLY A 45 4.48 17.35 1.82
C GLY A 45 5.73 17.38 0.92
N THR A 46 6.72 16.54 1.21
CA THR A 46 7.99 16.46 0.48
C THR A 46 8.43 14.99 0.41
N PRO A 47 7.76 14.18 -0.43
CA PRO A 47 8.06 12.75 -0.53
C PRO A 47 9.50 12.54 -1.03
N PRO A 48 10.24 11.57 -0.46
CA PRO A 48 11.55 11.20 -1.00
C PRO A 48 11.41 10.56 -2.38
N GLU A 49 12.45 10.71 -3.22
CA GLU A 49 12.48 10.21 -4.61
C GLU A 49 12.21 8.70 -4.71
N GLU A 50 12.54 7.93 -3.67
CA GLU A 50 12.24 6.50 -3.65
C GLU A 50 10.74 6.17 -3.71
N LEU A 51 9.84 7.03 -3.22
CA LEU A 51 8.40 6.81 -3.37
C LEU A 51 7.95 6.96 -4.82
N GLU A 52 8.43 8.00 -5.50
CA GLU A 52 8.14 8.23 -6.91
C GLU A 52 8.66 7.07 -7.78
N LYS A 53 9.88 6.57 -7.50
CA LYS A 53 10.44 5.39 -8.16
C LYS A 53 9.64 4.11 -7.94
N ALA A 54 8.86 4.06 -6.87
CA ALA A 54 7.94 2.98 -6.54
C ALA A 54 6.49 3.28 -6.97
N TYR A 55 6.27 4.30 -7.79
CA TYR A 55 4.96 4.73 -8.30
C TYR A 55 3.96 5.07 -7.19
N ILE A 56 4.45 5.65 -6.09
CA ILE A 56 3.62 6.04 -4.94
C ILE A 56 3.68 7.54 -4.76
N TYR A 57 2.49 8.14 -4.70
CA TYR A 57 2.33 9.58 -4.64
C TYR A 57 1.45 9.98 -3.45
N PRO A 58 1.80 11.06 -2.74
CA PRO A 58 0.89 11.70 -1.80
C PRO A 58 -0.36 12.22 -2.51
N HIS A 59 -1.53 11.94 -1.95
CA HIS A 59 -2.81 12.52 -2.36
C HIS A 59 -3.65 12.78 -1.11
N GLN A 60 -3.86 14.05 -0.77
CA GLN A 60 -4.47 14.46 0.51
C GLN A 60 -3.70 13.85 1.69
N ASP A 61 -4.36 13.18 2.63
CA ASP A 61 -3.74 12.49 3.77
C ASP A 61 -3.34 11.02 3.48
N TYR A 62 -3.23 10.66 2.20
CA TYR A 62 -2.98 9.28 1.75
C TYR A 62 -1.71 9.16 0.92
N PHE A 63 -1.08 7.99 0.99
CA PHE A 63 -0.15 7.50 -0.01
C PHE A 63 -0.89 6.57 -0.97
N VAL A 64 -0.76 6.83 -2.26
CA VAL A 64 -1.58 6.22 -3.30
C VAL A 64 -0.68 5.71 -4.43
N HIS A 65 -0.93 4.47 -4.85
CA HIS A 65 -0.28 3.92 -6.04
C HIS A 65 -0.75 4.64 -7.31
N GLU A 66 0.17 4.97 -8.22
CA GLU A 66 -0.03 5.80 -9.42
C GLU A 66 -1.23 5.36 -10.25
N ALA A 67 -1.33 4.06 -10.55
CA ALA A 67 -2.42 3.47 -11.31
C ALA A 67 -3.83 3.91 -10.83
N ILE A 68 -4.01 4.12 -9.53
CA ILE A 68 -5.30 4.54 -8.95
C ILE A 68 -5.58 6.02 -9.27
N LEU A 69 -4.55 6.85 -9.23
CA LEU A 69 -4.66 8.27 -9.57
C LEU A 69 -4.87 8.45 -11.07
N GLU A 70 -4.13 7.71 -11.90
CA GLU A 70 -4.26 7.77 -13.36
C GLU A 70 -5.64 7.31 -13.86
N MET A 71 -6.26 6.33 -13.17
CA MET A 71 -7.59 5.84 -13.50
C MET A 71 -8.73 6.61 -12.81
N ASP A 72 -8.43 7.65 -12.03
CA ASP A 72 -9.41 8.43 -11.26
C ASP A 72 -10.27 7.56 -10.30
N GLU A 73 -9.64 6.54 -9.71
CA GLU A 73 -10.30 5.50 -8.90
C GLU A 73 -10.22 5.77 -7.39
N PHE A 74 -9.57 6.86 -6.97
CA PHE A 74 -9.32 7.16 -5.56
C PHE A 74 -10.59 7.15 -4.69
N ASP A 75 -11.62 7.92 -5.09
CA ASP A 75 -12.89 8.00 -4.36
C ASP A 75 -13.66 6.67 -4.41
N MET A 76 -13.61 5.97 -5.55
CA MET A 76 -14.25 4.66 -5.70
C MET A 76 -13.66 3.65 -4.72
N MET A 77 -12.33 3.55 -4.68
CA MET A 77 -11.62 2.60 -3.81
C MET A 77 -11.81 2.92 -2.33
N LEU A 78 -11.82 4.20 -1.95
CA LEU A 78 -12.15 4.62 -0.58
C LEU A 78 -13.57 4.18 -0.19
N ASN A 79 -14.54 4.36 -1.07
CA ASN A 79 -15.92 3.94 -0.83
C ASN A 79 -16.07 2.40 -0.74
N GLU A 80 -15.37 1.63 -1.58
CA GLU A 80 -15.41 0.16 -1.55
C GLU A 80 -14.79 -0.42 -0.26
N LYS A 81 -13.78 0.28 0.27
CA LYS A 81 -13.13 -0.08 1.52
C LYS A 81 -14.08 0.09 2.70
N GLY A 82 -14.79 1.22 2.79
CA GLY A 82 -15.73 1.52 3.88
C GLY A 82 -15.09 1.32 5.26
N ASP A 83 -15.86 0.80 6.23
CA ASP A 83 -15.39 0.56 7.61
C ASP A 83 -14.69 -0.80 7.81
N LYS A 84 -14.20 -1.44 6.74
CA LYS A 84 -13.57 -2.77 6.86
C LYS A 84 -12.24 -2.66 7.59
N PRO A 85 -11.97 -3.51 8.59
CA PRO A 85 -10.68 -3.53 9.26
C PRO A 85 -9.57 -3.90 8.28
N HIS A 86 -8.42 -3.26 8.42
CA HIS A 86 -7.24 -3.59 7.67
C HIS A 86 -6.72 -4.98 8.04
N TYR A 87 -6.37 -5.79 7.05
CA TYR A 87 -5.50 -6.93 7.30
C TYR A 87 -4.11 -6.41 7.65
N ILE A 88 -3.62 -6.61 8.88
CA ILE A 88 -2.30 -6.16 9.32
C ILE A 88 -1.32 -7.36 9.27
N PRO A 89 -0.47 -7.46 8.23
CA PRO A 89 0.57 -8.49 8.18
C PRO A 89 1.66 -8.22 9.23
N ASN A 90 2.33 -9.28 9.68
CA ASN A 90 3.54 -9.14 10.49
C ASN A 90 4.66 -8.46 9.69
N LYS A 91 5.63 -7.84 10.37
CA LYS A 91 6.75 -7.12 9.75
C LYS A 91 7.46 -7.86 8.62
N LYS A 92 7.80 -9.14 8.84
CA LYS A 92 8.54 -9.94 7.84
C LYS A 92 7.71 -10.19 6.58
N GLU A 93 6.40 -10.29 6.72
CA GLU A 93 5.48 -10.47 5.61
C GLU A 93 5.20 -9.15 4.89
N LEU A 94 4.94 -8.08 5.65
CA LEU A 94 4.70 -6.74 5.11
C LEU A 94 5.84 -6.29 4.21
N LEU A 95 7.10 -6.42 4.67
CA LEU A 95 8.26 -5.94 3.92
C LEU A 95 8.52 -6.71 2.61
N LYS A 96 7.83 -7.82 2.34
CA LYS A 96 7.89 -8.46 1.02
C LYS A 96 7.20 -7.63 -0.05
N TYR A 97 6.20 -6.83 0.32
CA TYR A 97 5.46 -5.96 -0.59
C TYR A 97 6.27 -4.73 -1.01
N VAL A 98 7.49 -4.52 -0.49
CA VAL A 98 8.42 -3.52 -1.07
C VAL A 98 8.75 -3.86 -2.53
N ASP A 99 8.82 -5.16 -2.85
CA ASP A 99 8.90 -5.63 -4.22
C ASP A 99 7.50 -5.55 -4.86
N GLU A 100 7.31 -4.64 -5.83
CA GLU A 100 6.04 -4.44 -6.54
C GLU A 100 5.55 -5.72 -7.25
N TYR A 101 6.46 -6.65 -7.59
CA TYR A 101 6.13 -7.93 -8.22
C TYR A 101 5.85 -9.05 -7.20
N TYR A 102 5.84 -8.72 -5.90
CA TYR A 102 5.52 -9.69 -4.86
C TYR A 102 4.01 -10.01 -4.87
N PHE A 103 3.68 -11.16 -5.46
CA PHE A 103 2.34 -11.73 -5.41
C PHE A 103 2.29 -12.94 -4.47
N GLU A 104 1.46 -12.84 -3.43
CA GLU A 104 1.19 -13.95 -2.51
C GLU A 104 0.63 -15.18 -3.25
N ILE A 105 1.03 -16.38 -2.84
CA ILE A 105 0.65 -17.64 -3.49
C ILE A 105 -0.88 -17.82 -3.54
N GLU A 106 -1.63 -17.36 -2.53
CA GLU A 106 -3.09 -17.42 -2.55
C GLU A 106 -3.71 -16.49 -3.59
N GLN A 107 -3.16 -15.27 -3.75
CA GLN A 107 -3.57 -14.36 -4.82
C GLN A 107 -3.25 -14.93 -6.20
N ARG A 108 -2.08 -15.57 -6.36
CA ARG A 108 -1.72 -16.32 -7.59
C ARG A 108 -2.72 -17.43 -7.87
N LYS A 109 -3.17 -18.18 -6.86
CA LYS A 109 -4.18 -19.24 -7.02
C LYS A 109 -5.55 -18.68 -7.44
N ARG A 110 -5.98 -17.56 -6.85
CA ARG A 110 -7.24 -16.87 -7.21
C ARG A 110 -7.22 -16.31 -8.63
N LEU A 111 -6.10 -15.72 -9.06
CA LEU A 111 -5.91 -15.21 -10.43
C LEU A 111 -5.94 -16.34 -11.47
N LYS A 112 -5.24 -17.46 -11.20
CA LYS A 112 -5.30 -18.65 -12.07
C LYS A 112 -6.73 -19.20 -12.21
N LYS A 113 -7.52 -19.16 -11.12
CA LYS A 113 -8.93 -19.59 -11.15
C LYS A 113 -9.82 -18.62 -11.96
N LYS A 114 -9.57 -17.30 -11.87
CA LYS A 114 -10.29 -16.30 -12.68
C LYS A 114 -9.97 -16.41 -14.17
N GLN A 115 -8.69 -16.57 -14.53
CA GLN A 115 -8.24 -16.76 -15.92
C GLN A 115 -8.77 -18.07 -16.53
N SER A 116 -8.78 -19.16 -15.75
CA SER A 116 -9.37 -20.43 -16.18
C SER A 116 -10.89 -20.36 -16.38
N ASN A 117 -11.60 -19.46 -15.70
CA ASN A 117 -13.05 -19.30 -15.86
C ASN A 117 -13.43 -18.37 -17.02
N SER A 118 -12.53 -17.47 -17.46
CA SER A 118 -12.76 -16.62 -18.64
C SER A 118 -12.54 -17.35 -19.98
N GLU A 119 -11.82 -18.48 -19.98
CA GLU A 119 -11.59 -19.30 -21.19
C GLU A 119 -12.76 -20.24 -21.54
N PHE A 120 -13.78 -20.36 -20.68
CA PHE A 120 -14.95 -21.24 -20.88
C PHE A 120 -16.23 -20.52 -21.33
N LEU A 121 -16.13 -19.24 -21.72
CA LEU A 121 -17.27 -18.40 -22.10
C LEU A 121 -17.25 -17.94 -23.57
N ILE A 122 -16.58 -18.70 -24.45
CA ILE A 122 -16.66 -18.53 -25.91
C ILE A 122 -17.26 -19.79 -26.55
#